data_AF-A0A3M1LAQ6-F1
#
_entry.id   AF-A0A3M1LAQ6-F1
#
_cell.length_a   1.000
_cell.length_b   1.000
_cell.length_c   1.000
_cell.angle_alpha   90.00
_cell.angle_beta   90.00
_cell.angle_gamma   90.00
#
_symmetry.space_group_name_H-M   'P 1'
#
loop_
_entity.id
_entity.type
_entity.pdbx_description
1 polymer ?
#
loop_
_entity_poly.entity_id
_entity_poly.type
_entity_poly.pdbx_seq_one_letter_code
_entity_poly.pdbx_strand_id
1 'polypeptide(L)'
;QPATLTLWLLGYTDVSANPDHRVAVALNGASLGSTTWDGKRAITATFAITSGLLQSEVNTLTLTLPGLSGVTVEGAWIDAFALRYAHATTVTGSALTFEGRSGRWAYTLALTDTTGLRAYDVTDPQHPRRLTGLAVAGNSVTLGDPPEGGPRRYLLLNASGLRHPRRIRAREPLLLSGDLTGADLLVVTHPDFADALTPLLTLRRSQGLSVTVVSVLGLYDTYGDGRPDPQAIRAFIAEAYATWTPRPVYVLLVGDGSFDPRRYRTDSPSTLIPPYLADADPWAGEVAADNRYVTVDGDDHLPDLLLGRLPVKTTTEAQTVVEKIVQYESHPFPGGWNANVLLVADDADEAGDFAASSETYAASYVTAPFTVTRRYCAGSADHLSDCSSQETTAIHTALLADWGRGALLVQFTGHSSWQQWAAERFFHLDDLPALDNDRRLPLV
;
A
#
# COMPACT_ATOMS: atom_id res chain seq x y z
N GLN A 1 37.28 -7.07 -17.84
CA GLN A 1 36.82 -7.04 -16.43
C GLN A 1 36.07 -8.33 -16.18
N PRO A 2 36.27 -9.02 -15.04
CA PRO A 2 35.48 -10.18 -14.69
C PRO A 2 34.01 -9.78 -14.55
N ALA A 3 33.10 -10.66 -14.96
CA ALA A 3 31.67 -10.42 -14.80
C ALA A 3 31.28 -10.54 -13.31
N THR A 4 30.27 -9.79 -12.89
CA THR A 4 29.77 -9.79 -11.51
C THR A 4 28.25 -9.79 -11.49
N LEU A 5 27.67 -10.51 -10.53
CA LEU A 5 26.26 -10.47 -10.16
C LEU A 5 26.13 -9.73 -8.83
N THR A 6 25.33 -8.66 -8.78
CA THR A 6 24.96 -7.99 -7.54
C THR A 6 23.50 -8.28 -7.24
N LEU A 7 23.20 -8.69 -6.00
CA LEU A 7 21.86 -8.92 -5.48
C LEU A 7 21.54 -7.89 -4.40
N TRP A 8 20.32 -7.36 -4.43
CA TRP A 8 19.71 -6.60 -3.34
C TRP A 8 18.63 -7.48 -2.70
N LEU A 9 18.84 -7.84 -1.44
CA LEU A 9 18.02 -8.80 -0.69
C LEU A 9 17.48 -8.13 0.57
N LEU A 10 16.34 -8.60 1.07
CA LEU A 10 15.72 -8.14 2.31
C LEU A 10 15.33 -9.35 3.18
N GLY A 11 15.72 -9.34 4.45
CA GLY A 11 15.24 -10.34 5.42
C GLY A 11 13.74 -10.18 5.69
N TYR A 12 13.00 -11.29 5.63
CA TYR A 12 11.56 -11.32 5.94
C TYR A 12 11.30 -11.74 7.38
N THR A 13 12.12 -12.67 7.89
CA THR A 13 12.01 -13.20 9.25
C THR A 13 12.94 -12.44 10.19
N ASP A 14 12.69 -12.55 11.50
CA ASP A 14 13.60 -12.04 12.54
C ASP A 14 13.48 -13.00 13.73
N VAL A 15 14.35 -14.01 13.77
CA VAL A 15 14.35 -15.02 14.85
C VAL A 15 15.58 -14.83 15.74
N SER A 16 15.58 -15.41 16.94
CA SER A 16 16.66 -15.21 17.91
C SER A 16 18.05 -15.72 17.49
N ALA A 17 18.13 -16.56 16.45
CA ALA A 17 19.39 -17.07 15.93
C ALA A 17 20.14 -15.98 15.15
N ASN A 18 21.47 -15.96 15.22
CA ASN A 18 22.28 -14.98 14.48
C ASN A 18 23.52 -15.66 13.85
N PRO A 19 23.69 -15.61 12.51
CA PRO A 19 22.76 -15.03 11.53
C PRO A 19 21.49 -15.89 11.38
N ASP A 20 20.38 -15.29 10.98
CA ASP A 20 19.12 -15.97 10.69
C ASP A 20 18.78 -16.11 9.20
N HIS A 21 19.54 -15.49 8.30
CA HIS A 21 19.35 -15.62 6.84
C HIS A 21 20.60 -16.08 6.11
N ARG A 22 20.41 -16.97 5.13
CA ARG A 22 21.40 -17.44 4.18
C ARG A 22 20.78 -17.63 2.81
N VAL A 23 21.27 -16.90 1.82
CA VAL A 23 20.92 -17.12 0.41
C VAL A 23 22.12 -17.74 -0.31
N ALA A 24 21.92 -18.93 -0.86
CA ALA A 24 22.85 -19.55 -1.80
C ALA A 24 22.48 -19.16 -3.24
N VAL A 25 23.52 -18.86 -4.03
CA VAL A 25 23.37 -18.26 -5.36
C VAL A 25 24.02 -19.17 -6.39
N ALA A 26 23.29 -19.52 -7.44
CA ALA A 26 23.81 -20.24 -8.59
C ALA A 26 23.39 -19.56 -9.89
N LEU A 27 24.27 -19.63 -10.90
CA LEU A 27 24.01 -19.17 -12.25
C LEU A 27 24.26 -20.33 -13.21
N ASN A 28 23.27 -20.64 -14.06
CA ASN A 28 23.33 -21.76 -15.01
C ASN A 28 23.73 -23.09 -14.36
N GLY A 29 23.23 -23.32 -13.13
CA GLY A 29 23.52 -24.51 -12.33
C GLY A 29 24.87 -24.51 -11.60
N ALA A 30 25.78 -23.56 -11.87
CA ALA A 30 27.04 -23.44 -11.16
C ALA A 30 26.91 -22.51 -9.94
N SER A 31 27.41 -22.94 -8.79
CA SER A 31 27.41 -22.14 -7.57
C SER A 31 28.31 -20.91 -7.70
N LEU A 32 27.78 -19.74 -7.33
CA LEU A 32 28.52 -18.49 -7.20
C LEU A 32 28.92 -18.21 -5.73
N GLY A 33 28.38 -18.97 -4.78
CA GLY A 33 28.61 -18.81 -3.34
C GLY A 33 27.31 -18.58 -2.56
N SER A 34 27.44 -18.06 -1.35
CA SER A 34 26.30 -17.67 -0.51
C SER A 34 26.59 -16.38 0.26
N THR A 35 25.53 -15.68 0.66
CA THR A 35 25.59 -14.55 1.60
C THR A 35 24.74 -14.86 2.83
N THR A 36 25.10 -14.31 3.98
CA THR A 36 24.38 -14.47 5.25
C THR A 36 24.21 -13.13 5.93
N TRP A 37 23.07 -12.90 6.58
CA TRP A 37 22.83 -11.71 7.37
C TRP A 37 21.84 -12.00 8.50
N ASP A 38 21.67 -11.01 9.37
CA ASP A 38 20.81 -11.07 10.54
C ASP A 38 19.67 -10.05 10.42
N GLY A 39 18.45 -10.47 10.78
CA GLY A 39 17.26 -9.66 10.95
C GLY A 39 16.61 -9.12 9.67
N LYS A 40 15.50 -8.37 9.86
CA LYS A 40 14.72 -7.69 8.81
C LYS A 40 15.43 -6.45 8.26
N ARG A 41 16.53 -6.65 7.52
CA ARG A 41 17.28 -5.55 6.89
C ARG A 41 17.59 -5.81 5.43
N ALA A 42 17.74 -4.72 4.68
CA ALA A 42 18.23 -4.76 3.31
C ALA A 42 19.74 -4.98 3.30
N ILE A 43 20.21 -5.87 2.42
CA ILE A 43 21.63 -6.11 2.18
C ILE A 43 21.96 -6.06 0.69
N THR A 44 23.22 -5.81 0.37
CA THR A 44 23.77 -5.94 -0.99
C THR A 44 24.87 -7.00 -0.98
N ALA A 45 24.75 -8.00 -1.86
CA ALA A 45 25.76 -9.04 -2.03
C ALA A 45 26.27 -9.05 -3.48
N THR A 46 27.58 -9.10 -3.69
CA THR A 46 28.19 -9.15 -5.02
C THR A 46 29.03 -10.41 -5.18
N PHE A 47 28.78 -11.15 -6.25
CA PHE A 47 29.44 -12.40 -6.59
C PHE A 47 30.21 -12.27 -7.90
N ALA A 48 31.43 -12.80 -7.93
CA ALA A 48 32.19 -12.92 -9.16
C ALA A 48 31.60 -14.05 -10.02
N ILE A 49 31.51 -13.82 -11.33
CA ILE A 49 31.05 -14.80 -12.30
C ILE A 49 32.26 -15.33 -13.04
N THR A 50 32.47 -16.65 -12.95
CA THR A 50 33.55 -17.33 -13.66
C THR A 50 33.38 -17.19 -15.17
N SER A 51 34.50 -16.97 -15.88
CA SER A 51 34.51 -16.86 -17.34
C SER A 51 33.89 -18.12 -17.98
N GLY A 52 33.05 -17.92 -19.00
CA GLY A 52 32.35 -18.99 -19.70
C GLY A 52 31.04 -19.44 -19.04
N LEU A 53 30.70 -18.94 -17.85
CA LEU A 53 29.43 -19.29 -17.21
C LEU A 53 28.24 -18.52 -17.79
N LEU A 54 28.43 -17.25 -18.19
CA LEU A 54 27.40 -16.48 -18.89
C LEU A 54 27.24 -16.99 -20.32
N GLN A 55 25.99 -17.26 -20.69
CA GLN A 55 25.59 -17.71 -22.02
C GLN A 55 25.05 -16.53 -22.84
N SER A 56 25.11 -16.62 -24.18
CA SER A 56 24.69 -15.54 -25.09
C SER A 56 23.18 -15.32 -25.13
N GLU A 57 22.39 -16.29 -24.68
CA GLU A 57 20.93 -16.24 -24.70
C GLU A 57 20.37 -16.40 -23.29
N VAL A 58 19.68 -17.52 -23.04
CA VAL A 58 19.02 -17.80 -21.77
C VAL A 58 20.07 -18.06 -20.70
N ASN A 59 19.92 -17.37 -19.58
CA ASN A 59 20.66 -17.64 -18.36
C ASN A 59 19.65 -17.86 -17.23
N THR A 60 19.94 -18.80 -16.33
CA THR A 60 19.09 -19.13 -15.18
C THR A 60 19.81 -18.71 -13.90
N LEU A 61 19.25 -17.72 -13.20
CA LEU A 61 19.65 -17.36 -11.83
C LEU A 61 18.79 -18.16 -10.85
N THR A 62 19.45 -18.94 -9.98
CA THR A 62 18.79 -19.71 -8.93
C THR A 62 19.22 -19.17 -7.58
N LEU A 63 18.23 -18.82 -6.74
CA LEU A 63 18.41 -18.44 -5.34
C LEU A 63 17.75 -19.50 -4.47
N THR A 64 18.45 -20.01 -3.48
CA THR A 64 17.91 -20.98 -2.52
C THR A 64 18.19 -20.54 -1.09
N LEU A 65 17.27 -20.91 -0.19
CA LEU A 65 17.44 -20.82 1.26
C LEU A 65 17.84 -22.22 1.75
N PRO A 66 19.14 -22.54 1.86
CA PRO A 66 19.58 -23.86 2.31
C PRO A 66 19.35 -24.10 3.81
N GLY A 67 18.84 -23.10 4.54
CA GLY A 67 18.71 -23.15 5.99
C GLY A 67 20.01 -22.82 6.72
N LEU A 68 19.83 -22.48 8.00
CA LEU A 68 20.89 -22.23 8.98
C LEU A 68 20.61 -23.06 10.24
N SER A 69 21.68 -23.48 10.93
CA SER A 69 21.52 -24.24 12.17
C SER A 69 20.88 -23.34 13.24
N GLY A 70 19.82 -23.83 13.89
CA GLY A 70 19.09 -23.07 14.90
C GLY A 70 18.02 -22.12 14.35
N VAL A 71 17.84 -22.04 13.03
CA VAL A 71 16.77 -21.25 12.39
C VAL A 71 15.60 -22.17 12.05
N THR A 72 14.45 -21.94 12.68
CA THR A 72 13.24 -22.76 12.49
C THR A 72 12.38 -22.32 11.31
N VAL A 73 12.40 -21.02 10.99
CA VAL A 73 11.72 -20.41 9.85
C VAL A 73 12.66 -19.37 9.26
N GLU A 74 12.85 -19.40 7.95
CA GLU A 74 13.68 -18.47 7.20
C GLU A 74 12.90 -17.97 5.98
N GLY A 75 12.89 -16.66 5.77
CA GLY A 75 12.34 -16.05 4.56
C GLY A 75 13.16 -14.85 4.12
N ALA A 76 13.32 -14.67 2.81
CA ALA A 76 13.98 -13.50 2.24
C ALA A 76 13.28 -13.05 0.96
N TRP A 77 13.26 -11.74 0.73
CA TRP A 77 12.78 -11.12 -0.49
C TRP A 77 13.96 -10.74 -1.38
N ILE A 78 13.73 -10.79 -2.69
CA ILE A 78 14.61 -10.16 -3.67
C ILE A 78 13.99 -8.82 -4.07
N ASP A 79 14.77 -7.75 -3.91
CA ASP A 79 14.41 -6.44 -4.44
C ASP A 79 14.82 -6.35 -5.92
N ALA A 80 16.11 -6.58 -6.19
CA ALA A 80 16.65 -6.54 -7.55
C ALA A 80 17.91 -7.39 -7.70
N PHE A 81 18.33 -7.58 -8.94
CA PHE A 81 19.67 -8.05 -9.28
C PHE A 81 20.23 -7.30 -10.49
N ALA A 82 21.57 -7.21 -10.56
CA ALA A 82 22.28 -6.58 -11.66
C ALA A 82 23.46 -7.47 -12.12
N LEU A 83 23.62 -7.58 -13.43
CA LEU A 83 24.78 -8.20 -14.06
C LEU A 83 25.66 -7.12 -14.65
N ARG A 84 26.94 -7.13 -14.30
CA ARG A 84 27.96 -6.30 -14.94
C ARG A 84 28.98 -7.19 -15.60
N TYR A 85 29.19 -7.00 -16.90
CA TYR A 85 30.13 -7.81 -17.69
C TYR A 85 30.75 -6.96 -18.79
N ALA A 86 31.91 -7.40 -19.29
CA ALA A 86 32.55 -6.73 -20.42
C ALA A 86 31.74 -7.01 -21.70
N HIS A 87 31.37 -5.94 -22.39
CA HIS A 87 30.58 -6.03 -23.60
C HIS A 87 31.49 -6.20 -24.83
N ALA A 88 31.10 -7.07 -25.77
CA ALA A 88 31.79 -7.21 -27.05
C ALA A 88 31.53 -6.01 -27.97
N THR A 89 32.42 -5.75 -28.93
CA THR A 89 32.27 -4.64 -29.90
C THR A 89 31.33 -4.97 -31.08
N THR A 90 30.91 -6.22 -31.22
CA THR A 90 30.02 -6.70 -32.30
C THR A 90 28.53 -6.55 -31.94
N VAL A 91 27.81 -5.83 -32.81
CA VAL A 91 26.37 -5.50 -32.92
C VAL A 91 25.43 -6.04 -31.84
N THR A 92 24.71 -5.14 -31.16
CA THR A 92 24.04 -5.42 -29.86
C THR A 92 22.59 -4.97 -29.72
N GLY A 93 21.97 -4.53 -30.82
CA GLY A 93 20.57 -4.11 -30.86
C GLY A 93 20.39 -2.66 -31.29
N SER A 94 19.19 -2.13 -31.07
CA SER A 94 18.80 -0.75 -31.40
C SER A 94 19.22 0.27 -30.33
N ALA A 95 19.57 -0.20 -29.13
CA ALA A 95 20.06 0.62 -28.02
C ALA A 95 21.07 -0.16 -27.16
N LEU A 96 22.03 0.56 -26.58
CA LEU A 96 23.05 0.04 -25.69
C LEU A 96 23.30 1.03 -24.55
N THR A 97 23.38 0.53 -23.32
CA THR A 97 23.91 1.29 -22.17
C THR A 97 25.18 0.63 -21.69
N PHE A 98 26.23 1.42 -21.45
CA PHE A 98 27.49 0.88 -20.93
C PHE A 98 28.20 1.89 -20.01
N GLU A 99 29.06 1.36 -19.14
CA GLU A 99 29.96 2.14 -18.30
C GLU A 99 31.35 2.22 -18.96
N GLY A 100 31.89 3.43 -19.03
CA GLY A 100 33.24 3.71 -19.46
C GLY A 100 34.26 3.16 -18.46
N ARG A 101 35.47 2.90 -18.97
CA ARG A 101 36.60 2.44 -18.15
C ARG A 101 37.17 3.61 -17.38
N SER A 102 37.81 3.34 -16.24
CA SER A 102 38.57 4.37 -15.52
C SER A 102 39.66 4.96 -16.41
N GLY A 103 39.83 6.28 -16.33
CA GLY A 103 40.70 7.05 -17.22
C GLY A 103 39.93 7.74 -18.34
N ARG A 104 40.64 8.10 -19.41
CA ARG A 104 40.07 8.76 -20.59
C ARG A 104 40.20 7.84 -21.79
N TRP A 105 39.09 7.47 -22.40
CA TRP A 105 39.05 6.52 -23.50
C TRP A 105 38.17 7.01 -24.65
N ALA A 106 38.37 6.40 -25.81
CA ALA A 106 37.41 6.41 -26.90
C ALA A 106 36.81 5.00 -27.03
N TYR A 107 35.51 4.93 -27.24
CA TYR A 107 34.74 3.70 -27.35
C TYR A 107 34.14 3.62 -28.74
N THR A 108 34.36 2.51 -29.42
CA THR A 108 33.77 2.22 -30.72
C THR A 108 32.80 1.06 -30.56
N LEU A 109 31.54 1.29 -30.94
CA LEU A 109 30.41 0.41 -30.68
C LEU A 109 29.58 0.25 -31.94
N ALA A 110 28.96 -0.92 -32.13
CA ALA A 110 28.11 -1.18 -33.27
C ALA A 110 26.63 -1.33 -32.87
N LEU A 111 25.76 -0.57 -33.53
CA LEU A 111 24.30 -0.73 -33.48
C LEU A 111 23.79 -1.56 -34.67
N THR A 112 22.51 -1.93 -34.69
CA THR A 112 21.89 -2.57 -35.88
C THR A 112 21.91 -1.66 -37.11
N ASP A 113 21.76 -0.35 -36.90
CA ASP A 113 21.94 0.73 -37.87
C ASP A 113 22.14 2.05 -37.10
N THR A 114 22.49 3.13 -37.80
CA THR A 114 22.75 4.46 -37.20
C THR A 114 21.72 5.51 -37.60
N THR A 115 20.58 5.09 -38.15
CA THR A 115 19.49 5.98 -38.54
C THR A 115 18.87 6.63 -37.31
N GLY A 116 18.82 7.96 -37.27
CA GLY A 116 18.29 8.70 -36.12
C GLY A 116 19.12 8.54 -34.85
N LEU A 117 20.42 8.28 -34.98
CA LEU A 117 21.36 8.10 -33.87
C LEU A 117 21.23 9.18 -32.80
N ARG A 118 21.19 8.74 -31.54
CA ARG A 118 21.31 9.59 -30.36
C ARG A 118 22.27 8.95 -29.36
N ALA A 119 23.11 9.79 -28.77
CA ALA A 119 23.99 9.39 -27.68
C ALA A 119 23.81 10.37 -26.51
N TYR A 120 23.89 9.83 -25.30
CA TYR A 120 23.75 10.58 -24.07
C TYR A 120 24.81 10.14 -23.07
N ASP A 121 25.42 11.10 -22.36
CA ASP A 121 26.02 10.85 -21.05
C ASP A 121 24.88 10.84 -20.02
N VAL A 122 24.68 9.67 -19.41
CA VAL A 122 23.66 9.37 -18.40
C VAL A 122 24.31 9.03 -17.05
N THR A 123 25.53 9.52 -16.82
CA THR A 123 26.24 9.39 -15.53
C THR A 123 25.42 10.00 -14.41
N ASP A 124 24.84 11.17 -14.67
CA ASP A 124 23.76 11.75 -13.87
C ASP A 124 22.41 11.40 -14.53
N PRO A 125 21.63 10.47 -13.96
CA PRO A 125 20.35 10.06 -14.54
C PRO A 125 19.28 11.16 -14.45
N GLN A 126 19.43 12.16 -13.57
CA GLN A 126 18.50 13.29 -13.47
C GLN A 126 18.82 14.38 -14.49
N HIS A 127 20.07 14.44 -14.98
CA HIS A 127 20.53 15.44 -15.95
C HIS A 127 21.26 14.80 -17.15
N PRO A 128 20.56 13.96 -17.95
CA PRO A 128 21.18 13.33 -19.11
C PRO A 128 21.65 14.37 -20.12
N ARG A 129 22.93 14.29 -20.54
CA ARG A 129 23.53 15.23 -21.49
C ARG A 129 23.62 14.62 -22.87
N ARG A 130 23.01 15.26 -23.87
CA ARG A 130 23.11 14.80 -25.26
C ARG A 130 24.53 15.00 -25.79
N LEU A 131 25.14 13.92 -26.28
CA LEU A 131 26.44 13.96 -26.94
C LEU A 131 26.26 14.28 -28.43
N THR A 132 27.18 15.08 -28.96
CA THR A 132 27.22 15.48 -30.38
C THR A 132 28.64 15.31 -30.92
N GLY A 133 28.83 15.38 -32.23
CA GLY A 133 30.15 15.21 -32.85
C GLY A 133 30.70 13.77 -32.80
N LEU A 134 29.81 12.78 -32.76
CA LEU A 134 30.17 11.36 -32.80
C LEU A 134 30.75 11.01 -34.17
N ALA A 135 31.80 10.19 -34.22
CA ALA A 135 32.29 9.64 -35.49
C ALA A 135 31.47 8.41 -35.86
N VAL A 136 30.93 8.37 -37.07
CA VAL A 136 30.07 7.28 -37.56
C VAL A 136 30.66 6.68 -38.83
N ALA A 137 30.83 5.36 -38.86
CA ALA A 137 31.31 4.60 -40.00
C ALA A 137 30.42 3.37 -40.21
N GLY A 138 29.45 3.48 -41.11
CA GLY A 138 28.39 2.47 -41.28
C GLY A 138 27.56 2.32 -39.99
N ASN A 139 27.62 1.13 -39.41
CA ASN A 139 26.93 0.81 -38.15
C ASN A 139 27.77 1.08 -36.89
N SER A 140 29.02 1.49 -37.09
CA SER A 140 29.98 1.77 -36.02
C SER A 140 29.89 3.22 -35.58
N VAL A 141 29.83 3.45 -34.27
CA VAL A 141 29.80 4.78 -33.65
C VAL A 141 30.95 4.87 -32.66
N THR A 142 31.74 5.92 -32.77
CA THR A 142 32.81 6.24 -31.83
C THR A 142 32.47 7.49 -31.02
N LEU A 143 32.59 7.37 -29.70
CA LEU A 143 32.43 8.45 -28.73
C LEU A 143 33.62 8.45 -27.75
N GLY A 144 33.95 9.61 -27.19
CA GLY A 144 35.09 9.76 -26.28
C GLY A 144 34.69 10.38 -24.95
N ASP A 145 35.44 10.02 -23.91
CA ASP A 145 35.27 10.61 -22.58
C ASP A 145 35.58 12.12 -22.61
N PRO A 146 34.83 12.92 -21.80
CA PRO A 146 35.08 14.35 -21.68
C PRO A 146 36.48 14.62 -21.09
N PRO A 147 37.03 15.84 -21.28
CA PRO A 147 38.37 16.18 -20.81
C PRO A 147 38.58 15.99 -19.31
N GLU A 148 37.54 16.20 -18.51
CA GLU A 148 37.59 16.01 -17.06
C GLU A 148 37.72 14.53 -16.62
N GLY A 149 37.54 13.56 -17.53
CA GLY A 149 37.67 12.13 -17.25
C GLY A 149 36.60 11.57 -16.31
N GLY A 150 36.95 10.47 -15.65
CA GLY A 150 36.08 9.72 -14.73
C GLY A 150 35.23 8.64 -15.41
N PRO A 151 34.76 7.62 -14.68
CA PRO A 151 33.85 6.63 -15.25
C PRO A 151 32.54 7.30 -15.65
N ARG A 152 32.19 7.21 -16.93
CA ARG A 152 30.93 7.74 -17.47
C ARG A 152 29.98 6.62 -17.78
N ARG A 153 28.68 6.87 -17.67
CA ARG A 153 27.65 5.96 -18.18
C ARG A 153 27.08 6.55 -19.45
N TYR A 154 27.08 5.78 -20.53
CA TYR A 154 26.60 6.23 -21.82
C TYR A 154 25.39 5.42 -22.27
N LEU A 155 24.44 6.10 -22.89
CA LEU A 155 23.31 5.50 -23.60
C LEU A 155 23.45 5.86 -25.08
N LEU A 156 23.55 4.85 -25.93
CA LEU A 156 23.60 4.96 -27.38
C LEU A 156 22.37 4.27 -27.98
N LEU A 157 21.66 4.90 -28.91
CA LEU A 157 20.51 4.29 -29.57
C LEU A 157 20.26 4.85 -30.96
N ASN A 158 19.65 4.06 -31.82
CA ASN A 158 19.10 4.50 -33.11
C ASN A 158 17.61 4.88 -32.95
N ALA A 159 16.95 5.20 -34.06
CA ALA A 159 15.53 5.56 -34.08
C ALA A 159 14.61 4.47 -33.50
N SER A 160 14.87 3.18 -33.75
CA SER A 160 14.06 2.07 -33.23
C SER A 160 14.34 1.74 -31.77
N GLY A 161 15.44 2.23 -31.21
CA GLY A 161 15.77 2.15 -29.78
C GLY A 161 15.06 3.21 -28.93
N LEU A 162 14.46 4.22 -29.55
CA LEU A 162 13.68 5.23 -28.84
C LEU A 162 12.39 4.63 -28.27
N ARG A 163 12.29 4.62 -26.95
CA ARG A 163 11.04 4.28 -26.27
C ARG A 163 10.08 5.46 -26.37
N HIS A 164 8.83 5.17 -26.71
CA HIS A 164 7.74 6.13 -26.65
C HIS A 164 7.03 6.02 -25.29
N PRO A 165 6.50 7.14 -24.74
CA PRO A 165 5.64 7.06 -23.57
C PRO A 165 4.44 6.17 -23.90
N ARG A 166 4.06 5.32 -22.94
CA ARG A 166 2.89 4.43 -23.10
C ARG A 166 1.61 5.22 -23.36
N ARG A 167 1.49 6.41 -22.75
CA ARG A 167 0.35 7.32 -22.89
C ARG A 167 0.79 8.74 -22.54
N ILE A 168 0.23 9.72 -23.24
CA ILE A 168 0.28 11.14 -22.88
C ILE A 168 -1.18 11.58 -22.69
N ARG A 169 -1.47 12.27 -21.60
CA ARG A 169 -2.79 12.86 -21.33
C ARG A 169 -2.62 14.24 -20.70
N ALA A 170 -3.66 15.06 -20.78
CA ALA A 170 -3.76 16.25 -19.95
C ALA A 170 -3.88 15.86 -18.47
N ARG A 171 -3.50 16.79 -17.59
CA ARG A 171 -3.73 16.64 -16.14
C ARG A 171 -5.22 16.59 -15.84
N GLU A 172 -5.61 15.80 -14.86
CA GLU A 172 -6.97 15.77 -14.34
C GLU A 172 -7.27 17.04 -13.54
N PRO A 173 -8.51 17.57 -13.58
CA PRO A 173 -8.91 18.68 -12.71
C PRO A 173 -8.79 18.31 -11.23
N LEU A 174 -8.17 19.17 -10.42
CA LEU A 174 -8.07 18.98 -8.98
C LEU A 174 -9.40 19.27 -8.27
N LEU A 175 -9.99 20.44 -8.54
CA LEU A 175 -11.25 20.86 -7.92
C LEU A 175 -12.45 20.28 -8.67
N LEU A 176 -13.34 19.62 -7.95
CA LEU A 176 -14.64 19.14 -8.46
C LEU A 176 -15.79 20.06 -8.03
N SER A 177 -15.76 20.56 -6.79
CA SER A 177 -16.77 21.48 -6.24
C SER A 177 -16.20 22.25 -5.04
N GLY A 178 -16.64 23.49 -4.82
CA GLY A 178 -16.16 24.34 -3.71
C GLY A 178 -15.03 25.28 -4.12
N ASP A 179 -14.10 25.54 -3.20
CA ASP A 179 -12.95 26.43 -3.39
C ASP A 179 -11.68 25.84 -2.76
N LEU A 180 -10.51 26.07 -3.37
CA LEU A 180 -9.20 25.60 -2.91
C LEU A 180 -8.53 26.58 -1.93
N THR A 181 -9.33 27.39 -1.23
CA THR A 181 -8.83 28.37 -0.25
C THR A 181 -9.39 28.16 1.16
N GLY A 182 -10.38 27.27 1.34
CA GLY A 182 -11.09 27.13 2.61
C GLY A 182 -12.24 26.13 2.59
N ALA A 183 -12.31 25.27 3.60
CA ALA A 183 -13.46 24.39 3.87
C ALA A 183 -13.41 23.85 5.31
N ASP A 184 -14.55 23.57 5.93
CA ASP A 184 -14.64 22.82 7.19
C ASP A 184 -14.51 21.31 6.94
N LEU A 185 -15.10 20.84 5.82
CA LEU A 185 -15.02 19.46 5.34
C LEU A 185 -14.31 19.41 3.98
N LEU A 186 -13.16 18.73 3.94
CA LEU A 186 -12.45 18.39 2.73
C LEU A 186 -12.80 16.97 2.29
N VAL A 187 -13.39 16.81 1.10
CA VAL A 187 -13.71 15.50 0.53
C VAL A 187 -12.71 15.18 -0.58
N VAL A 188 -12.00 14.05 -0.44
CA VAL A 188 -11.11 13.50 -1.47
C VAL A 188 -11.80 12.28 -2.07
N THR A 189 -12.13 12.34 -3.36
CA THR A 189 -12.91 11.27 -4.02
C THR A 189 -12.36 10.92 -5.39
N HIS A 190 -12.60 9.67 -5.82
CA HIS A 190 -12.53 9.37 -7.25
C HIS A 190 -13.63 10.15 -8.01
N PRO A 191 -13.36 10.72 -9.20
CA PRO A 191 -14.35 11.49 -9.96
C PRO A 191 -15.66 10.73 -10.23
N ASP A 192 -15.58 9.42 -10.46
CA ASP A 192 -16.74 8.55 -10.72
C ASP A 192 -17.78 8.51 -9.59
N PHE A 193 -17.44 9.00 -8.39
CA PHE A 193 -18.34 9.04 -7.23
C PHE A 193 -18.84 10.44 -6.90
N ALA A 194 -18.33 11.50 -7.55
CA ALA A 194 -18.66 12.88 -7.20
C ALA A 194 -20.17 13.15 -7.20
N ASP A 195 -20.88 12.67 -8.22
CA ASP A 195 -22.34 12.84 -8.34
C ASP A 195 -23.10 12.09 -7.23
N ALA A 196 -22.66 10.87 -6.90
CA ALA A 196 -23.28 10.04 -5.85
C ALA A 196 -23.19 10.68 -4.46
N LEU A 197 -22.21 11.56 -4.23
CA LEU A 197 -22.03 12.25 -2.96
C LEU A 197 -22.99 13.44 -2.78
N THR A 198 -23.64 13.92 -3.83
CA THR A 198 -24.46 15.15 -3.80
C THR A 198 -25.44 15.22 -2.62
N PRO A 199 -26.21 14.16 -2.27
CA PRO A 199 -27.11 14.19 -1.12
C PRO A 199 -26.39 14.43 0.22
N LEU A 200 -25.25 13.75 0.44
CA LEU A 200 -24.43 13.92 1.64
C LEU A 200 -23.84 15.33 1.70
N LEU A 201 -23.28 15.82 0.60
CA LEU A 201 -22.69 17.17 0.53
C LEU A 201 -23.75 18.25 0.79
N THR A 202 -24.98 18.05 0.31
CA THR A 202 -26.11 18.94 0.58
C THR A 202 -26.48 18.94 2.05
N LEU A 203 -26.54 17.78 2.69
CA LEU A 203 -26.80 17.65 4.13
C LEU A 203 -25.71 18.35 4.97
N ARG A 204 -24.42 18.15 4.64
CA ARG A 204 -23.32 18.80 5.36
C ARG A 204 -23.35 20.33 5.22
N ARG A 205 -23.66 20.83 4.03
CA ARG A 205 -23.86 22.27 3.80
C ARG A 205 -25.08 22.83 4.54
N SER A 206 -26.19 22.09 4.62
CA SER A 206 -27.37 22.53 5.38
C SER A 206 -27.14 22.54 6.89
N GLN A 207 -26.19 21.74 7.37
CA GLN A 207 -25.67 21.76 8.75
C GLN A 207 -24.65 22.89 8.99
N GLY A 208 -24.39 23.74 8.00
CA GLY A 208 -23.55 24.93 8.13
C GLY A 208 -22.08 24.72 7.79
N LEU A 209 -21.68 23.55 7.29
CA LEU A 209 -20.30 23.30 6.89
C LEU A 209 -19.99 23.85 5.50
N SER A 210 -18.87 24.54 5.37
CA SER A 210 -18.23 24.79 4.08
C SER A 210 -17.55 23.50 3.59
N VAL A 211 -17.76 23.14 2.31
CA VAL A 211 -17.36 21.84 1.76
C VAL A 211 -16.65 22.01 0.43
N THR A 212 -15.42 21.51 0.37
CA THR A 212 -14.62 21.40 -0.85
C THR A 212 -14.43 19.94 -1.24
N VAL A 213 -14.64 19.64 -2.51
CA VAL A 213 -14.52 18.29 -3.08
C VAL A 213 -13.41 18.31 -4.13
N VAL A 214 -12.42 17.46 -3.94
CA VAL A 214 -11.28 17.31 -4.85
C VAL A 214 -11.20 15.91 -5.45
N SER A 215 -10.71 15.86 -6.67
CA SER A 215 -10.41 14.64 -7.40
C SER A 215 -9.10 14.05 -6.91
N VAL A 216 -9.12 12.78 -6.49
CA VAL A 216 -7.89 12.06 -6.14
C VAL A 216 -6.94 11.92 -7.35
N LEU A 217 -7.48 11.86 -8.57
CA LEU A 217 -6.65 11.79 -9.78
C LEU A 217 -5.93 13.12 -10.07
N GLY A 218 -6.63 14.24 -9.90
CA GLY A 218 -6.03 15.58 -10.03
C GLY A 218 -4.99 15.84 -8.94
N LEU A 219 -5.22 15.31 -7.74
CA LEU A 219 -4.27 15.26 -6.63
C LEU A 219 -2.97 14.55 -7.02
N TYR A 220 -3.06 13.33 -7.56
CA TYR A 220 -1.87 12.59 -8.00
C TYR A 220 -1.08 13.35 -9.06
N ASP A 221 -1.76 13.95 -10.04
CA ASP A 221 -1.10 14.74 -11.09
C ASP A 221 -0.42 16.00 -10.55
N THR A 222 -0.93 16.57 -9.46
CA THR A 222 -0.45 17.85 -8.91
C THR A 222 0.63 17.65 -7.84
N TYR A 223 0.49 16.63 -6.98
CA TYR A 223 1.34 16.40 -5.80
C TYR A 223 2.18 15.11 -5.88
N GLY A 224 1.89 14.21 -6.83
CA GLY A 224 2.49 12.86 -6.90
C GLY A 224 3.14 12.49 -8.23
N ASP A 225 3.37 13.45 -9.12
CA ASP A 225 3.85 13.21 -10.50
C ASP A 225 2.97 12.24 -11.31
N GLY A 226 1.67 12.22 -11.02
CA GLY A 226 0.69 11.30 -11.62
C GLY A 226 0.70 9.88 -11.04
N ARG A 227 1.43 9.64 -9.94
CA ARG A 227 1.46 8.34 -9.25
C ARG A 227 0.37 8.27 -8.18
N PRO A 228 -0.34 7.12 -8.06
CA PRO A 228 -1.31 6.89 -6.99
C PRO A 228 -0.58 6.63 -5.67
N ASP A 229 0.02 7.68 -5.11
CA ASP A 229 0.86 7.66 -3.92
C ASP A 229 0.10 8.28 -2.73
N PRO A 230 -0.02 7.59 -1.57
CA PRO A 230 -0.62 8.18 -0.37
C PRO A 230 0.06 9.50 0.06
N GLN A 231 1.36 9.68 -0.24
CA GLN A 231 2.06 10.93 0.06
C GLN A 231 1.49 12.14 -0.67
N ALA A 232 0.97 11.97 -1.89
CA ALA A 232 0.37 13.07 -2.64
C ALA A 232 -0.89 13.61 -1.95
N ILE A 233 -1.71 12.70 -1.40
CA ILE A 233 -2.92 13.06 -0.66
C ILE A 233 -2.54 13.74 0.66
N ARG A 234 -1.60 13.18 1.41
CA ARG A 234 -1.11 13.77 2.67
C ARG A 234 -0.51 15.15 2.45
N ALA A 235 0.30 15.34 1.41
CA ALA A 235 0.93 16.63 1.10
C ALA A 235 -0.10 17.73 0.83
N PHE A 236 -1.16 17.42 0.09
CA PHE A 236 -2.26 18.36 -0.14
C PHE A 236 -3.06 18.65 1.13
N ILE A 237 -3.37 17.63 1.94
CA ILE A 237 -4.05 17.83 3.23
C ILE A 237 -3.19 18.73 4.15
N ALA A 238 -1.87 18.53 4.17
CA ALA A 238 -0.95 19.36 4.94
C ALA A 238 -0.92 20.82 4.45
N GLU A 239 -0.93 21.04 3.13
CA GLU A 239 -1.03 22.40 2.55
C GLU A 239 -2.36 23.06 2.93
N ALA A 240 -3.47 22.33 2.79
CA ALA A 240 -4.79 22.82 3.18
C ALA A 240 -4.85 23.15 4.68
N TYR A 241 -4.34 22.26 5.54
CA TYR A 241 -4.23 22.49 6.98
C TYR A 241 -3.43 23.76 7.30
N ALA A 242 -2.29 23.96 6.63
CA ALA A 242 -1.41 25.09 6.90
C ALA A 242 -1.94 26.44 6.38
N THR A 243 -2.65 26.45 5.25
CA THR A 243 -2.88 27.69 4.48
C THR A 243 -4.34 28.09 4.30
N TRP A 244 -5.29 27.17 4.44
CA TRP A 244 -6.70 27.46 4.15
C TRP A 244 -7.40 28.23 5.27
N THR A 245 -8.42 28.99 4.90
CA THR A 245 -9.31 29.70 5.82
C THR A 245 -10.77 29.59 5.34
N PRO A 246 -11.66 28.86 6.04
CA PRO A 246 -11.37 28.08 7.24
C PRO A 246 -10.42 26.90 6.94
N ARG A 247 -9.61 26.57 7.94
CA ARG A 247 -8.80 25.35 7.97
C ARG A 247 -9.75 24.14 8.07
N PRO A 248 -9.54 23.06 7.29
CA PRO A 248 -10.33 21.84 7.43
C PRO A 248 -10.27 21.28 8.85
N VAL A 249 -11.41 20.78 9.33
CA VAL A 249 -11.52 19.99 10.57
C VAL A 249 -11.80 18.53 10.23
N TYR A 250 -12.54 18.29 9.15
CA TYR A 250 -12.92 16.96 8.69
C TYR A 250 -12.32 16.65 7.33
N VAL A 251 -11.81 15.43 7.17
CA VAL A 251 -11.41 14.87 5.89
C VAL A 251 -12.23 13.61 5.63
N LEU A 252 -12.85 13.52 4.45
CA LEU A 252 -13.57 12.33 4.01
C LEU A 252 -12.93 11.76 2.74
N LEU A 253 -12.40 10.55 2.83
CA LEU A 253 -11.93 9.78 1.67
C LEU A 253 -13.09 8.97 1.09
N VAL A 254 -13.33 9.06 -0.21
CA VAL A 254 -14.40 8.30 -0.89
C VAL A 254 -13.79 7.48 -2.02
N GLY A 255 -13.65 6.18 -1.74
CA GLY A 255 -13.04 5.22 -2.64
C GLY A 255 -12.27 4.16 -1.86
N ASP A 256 -12.38 2.93 -2.33
CA ASP A 256 -11.73 1.79 -1.69
C ASP A 256 -10.22 1.70 -1.99
N GLY A 257 -9.51 1.02 -1.09
CA GLY A 257 -8.09 0.70 -1.18
C GLY A 257 -7.84 -0.80 -1.33
N SER A 258 -6.57 -1.19 -1.43
CA SER A 258 -6.14 -2.59 -1.38
C SER A 258 -4.84 -2.71 -0.59
N PHE A 259 -4.61 -3.87 0.01
CA PHE A 259 -3.32 -4.25 0.59
C PHE A 259 -2.21 -4.37 -0.47
N ASP A 260 -2.55 -4.49 -1.76
CA ASP A 260 -1.59 -4.47 -2.86
C ASP A 260 -1.92 -3.31 -3.84
N PRO A 261 -1.67 -2.05 -3.44
CA PRO A 261 -2.04 -0.88 -4.23
C PRO A 261 -1.26 -0.78 -5.54
N ARG A 262 -0.10 -1.44 -5.64
CA ARG A 262 0.74 -1.49 -6.84
C ARG A 262 0.40 -2.65 -7.77
N ARG A 263 -0.52 -3.54 -7.35
CA ARG A 263 -0.99 -4.71 -8.11
C ARG A 263 0.15 -5.60 -8.58
N TYR A 264 1.06 -5.93 -7.66
CA TYR A 264 2.10 -6.92 -7.91
C TYR A 264 1.52 -8.31 -8.19
N ARG A 265 0.34 -8.62 -7.66
CA ARG A 265 -0.37 -9.88 -7.94
C ARG A 265 -1.45 -9.69 -9.02
N THR A 266 -1.74 -10.76 -9.74
CA THR A 266 -2.78 -10.76 -10.80
C THR A 266 -4.20 -10.70 -10.25
N ASP A 267 -4.39 -11.15 -9.01
CA ASP A 267 -5.66 -11.21 -8.29
C ASP A 267 -5.88 -9.99 -7.36
N SER A 268 -5.00 -9.00 -7.40
CA SER A 268 -5.08 -7.84 -6.51
C SER A 268 -6.35 -7.01 -6.77
N PRO A 269 -7.11 -6.67 -5.70
CA PRO A 269 -8.28 -5.81 -5.82
C PRO A 269 -7.97 -4.46 -6.46
N SER A 270 -8.99 -3.82 -7.03
CA SER A 270 -8.86 -2.46 -7.52
C SER A 270 -8.56 -1.50 -6.36
N THR A 271 -7.57 -0.64 -6.55
CA THR A 271 -7.29 0.49 -5.65
C THR A 271 -7.75 1.78 -6.32
N LEU A 272 -8.65 2.51 -5.67
CA LEU A 272 -9.08 3.84 -6.09
C LEU A 272 -8.33 4.91 -5.30
N ILE A 273 -8.24 4.71 -3.98
CA ILE A 273 -7.44 5.53 -3.07
C ILE A 273 -6.60 4.55 -2.25
N PRO A 274 -5.26 4.52 -2.40
CA PRO A 274 -4.41 3.60 -1.66
C PRO A 274 -4.63 3.79 -0.16
N PRO A 275 -4.55 2.73 0.66
CA PRO A 275 -4.41 2.92 2.09
C PRO A 275 -3.02 3.47 2.40
N TYR A 276 -2.89 4.19 3.50
CA TYR A 276 -1.57 4.57 3.99
C TYR A 276 -0.98 3.40 4.77
N LEU A 277 -0.29 2.51 4.06
CA LEU A 277 0.20 1.26 4.63
C LEU A 277 1.32 1.46 5.66
N ALA A 278 1.30 0.66 6.72
CA ALA A 278 2.28 0.67 7.80
C ALA A 278 2.39 -0.70 8.46
N ASP A 279 3.61 -1.12 8.83
CA ASP A 279 3.80 -2.27 9.71
C ASP A 279 3.21 -1.97 11.10
N ALA A 280 2.19 -2.73 11.51
CA ALA A 280 1.56 -2.59 12.82
C ALA A 280 2.34 -3.36 13.90
N ASP A 281 2.62 -4.64 13.64
CA ASP A 281 3.37 -5.51 14.55
C ASP A 281 3.98 -6.72 13.78
N PRO A 282 4.86 -7.51 14.42
CA PRO A 282 5.53 -8.65 13.77
C PRO A 282 4.60 -9.76 13.25
N TRP A 283 3.36 -9.86 13.75
CA TRP A 283 2.36 -10.86 13.39
C TRP A 283 1.37 -10.34 12.35
N ALA A 284 0.80 -9.15 12.55
CA ALA A 284 -0.15 -8.54 11.63
C ALA A 284 0.51 -8.02 10.34
N GLY A 285 1.80 -7.61 10.44
CA GLY A 285 2.55 -7.05 9.33
C GLY A 285 1.99 -5.70 8.87
N GLU A 286 2.01 -5.48 7.54
CA GLU A 286 1.58 -4.23 6.93
C GLU A 286 0.03 -4.12 6.90
N VAL A 287 -0.51 -3.09 7.53
CA VAL A 287 -1.95 -2.80 7.60
C VAL A 287 -2.25 -1.37 7.12
N ALA A 288 -3.53 -1.07 6.88
CA ALA A 288 -3.96 0.29 6.58
C ALA A 288 -3.88 1.18 7.85
N ALA A 289 -3.06 2.22 7.79
CA ALA A 289 -2.89 3.24 8.83
C ALA A 289 -3.30 4.62 8.31
N ASP A 290 -4.55 4.72 7.85
CA ASP A 290 -5.09 5.91 7.19
C ASP A 290 -5.02 7.18 8.04
N ASN A 291 -4.95 7.06 9.37
CA ASN A 291 -4.71 8.19 10.28
C ASN A 291 -3.49 9.03 9.85
N ARG A 292 -2.49 8.41 9.20
CA ARG A 292 -1.29 9.10 8.68
C ARG A 292 -1.58 10.10 7.57
N TYR A 293 -2.74 10.04 6.90
CA TYR A 293 -3.16 11.07 5.95
C TYR A 293 -3.35 12.45 6.60
N VAL A 294 -3.70 12.47 7.88
CA VAL A 294 -4.08 13.66 8.62
C VAL A 294 -3.15 13.97 9.80
N THR A 295 -2.08 13.19 9.99
CA THR A 295 -0.94 13.56 10.85
C THR A 295 0.00 14.45 10.05
N VAL A 296 -0.21 15.76 10.13
CA VAL A 296 0.39 16.80 9.28
C VAL A 296 1.05 17.93 10.08
N ASP A 297 0.90 17.95 11.41
CA ASP A 297 1.55 18.87 12.33
C ASP A 297 2.37 18.08 13.38
N GLY A 298 3.53 18.60 13.76
CA GLY A 298 4.44 17.90 14.68
C GLY A 298 5.17 16.67 14.10
N ASP A 299 6.00 16.04 14.94
CA ASP A 299 6.71 14.79 14.67
C ASP A 299 6.17 13.70 15.59
N ASP A 300 4.90 13.32 15.37
CA ASP A 300 4.21 12.28 16.12
C ASP A 300 3.28 11.45 15.21
N HIS A 301 2.38 10.66 15.82
CA HIS A 301 1.44 9.79 15.12
C HIS A 301 -0.03 10.16 15.40
N LEU A 302 -0.26 11.34 15.97
CA LEU A 302 -1.58 11.81 16.33
C LEU A 302 -2.25 12.47 15.11
N PRO A 303 -3.54 12.19 14.84
CA PRO A 303 -4.29 12.91 13.80
C PRO A 303 -4.52 14.38 14.18
N ASP A 304 -4.24 15.30 13.25
CA ASP A 304 -4.55 16.73 13.40
C ASP A 304 -5.94 17.11 12.85
N LEU A 305 -6.53 16.21 12.06
CA LEU A 305 -7.88 16.34 11.50
C LEU A 305 -8.69 15.07 11.74
N LEU A 306 -10.02 15.19 11.77
CA LEU A 306 -10.94 14.06 11.88
C LEU A 306 -11.09 13.39 10.52
N LEU A 307 -10.58 12.17 10.39
CA LEU A 307 -10.62 11.41 9.14
C LEU A 307 -11.73 10.35 9.14
N GLY A 308 -12.46 10.26 8.03
CA GLY A 308 -13.33 9.14 7.70
C GLY A 308 -13.06 8.61 6.30
N ARG A 309 -13.40 7.34 6.05
CA ARG A 309 -13.38 6.73 4.71
C ARG A 309 -14.72 6.07 4.40
N LEU A 310 -15.23 6.29 3.19
CA LEU A 310 -16.26 5.46 2.56
C LEU A 310 -15.55 4.51 1.57
N PRO A 311 -15.27 3.24 1.93
CA PRO A 311 -14.52 2.31 1.11
C PRO A 311 -15.40 1.69 0.02
N VAL A 312 -15.81 2.51 -0.94
CA VAL A 312 -16.72 2.12 -2.04
C VAL A 312 -15.95 1.86 -3.32
N LYS A 313 -16.35 0.81 -4.05
CA LYS A 313 -15.76 0.38 -5.33
C LYS A 313 -16.62 0.79 -6.51
N THR A 314 -17.92 1.01 -6.30
CA THR A 314 -18.88 1.32 -7.37
C THR A 314 -19.76 2.52 -7.00
N THR A 315 -20.31 3.19 -8.02
CA THR A 315 -21.26 4.29 -7.82
C THR A 315 -22.50 3.83 -7.04
N THR A 316 -22.97 2.59 -7.23
CA THR A 316 -24.09 2.02 -6.48
C THR A 316 -23.77 1.85 -4.99
N GLU A 317 -22.57 1.37 -4.65
CA GLU A 317 -22.12 1.30 -3.25
C GLU A 317 -22.01 2.70 -2.63
N ALA A 318 -21.47 3.67 -3.37
CA ALA A 318 -21.41 5.07 -2.94
C ALA A 318 -22.81 5.64 -2.63
N GLN A 319 -23.76 5.45 -3.54
CA GLN A 319 -25.16 5.86 -3.35
C GLN A 319 -25.78 5.19 -2.13
N THR A 320 -25.57 3.88 -1.95
CA THR A 320 -26.13 3.11 -0.84
C THR A 320 -25.62 3.61 0.51
N VAL A 321 -24.31 3.85 0.64
CA VAL A 321 -23.71 4.34 1.89
C VAL A 321 -24.13 5.79 2.17
N VAL A 322 -24.15 6.65 1.15
CA VAL A 322 -24.64 8.03 1.27
C VAL A 322 -26.10 8.07 1.72
N GLU A 323 -26.96 7.24 1.13
CA GLU A 323 -28.37 7.15 1.51
C GLU A 323 -28.52 6.69 2.96
N LYS A 324 -27.78 5.67 3.40
CA LYS A 324 -27.78 5.23 4.80
C LYS A 324 -27.44 6.37 5.76
N ILE A 325 -26.37 7.12 5.50
CA ILE A 325 -25.95 8.26 6.34
C ILE A 325 -27.03 9.35 6.37
N VAL A 326 -27.50 9.76 5.19
CA VAL A 326 -28.51 10.82 5.08
C VAL A 326 -29.80 10.41 5.80
N GLN A 327 -30.28 9.18 5.59
CA GLN A 327 -31.49 8.67 6.24
C GLN A 327 -31.32 8.54 7.75
N TYR A 328 -30.15 8.13 8.23
CA TYR A 328 -29.86 8.02 9.66
C TYR A 328 -29.99 9.38 10.38
N GLU A 329 -29.42 10.43 9.80
CA GLU A 329 -29.37 11.75 10.43
C GLU A 329 -30.64 12.58 10.22
N SER A 330 -31.25 12.51 9.03
CA SER A 330 -32.39 13.37 8.69
C SER A 330 -33.75 12.74 9.00
N HIS A 331 -33.81 11.41 9.11
CA HIS A 331 -35.05 10.65 9.31
C HIS A 331 -34.78 9.47 10.27
N PRO A 332 -34.42 9.71 11.54
CA PRO A 332 -34.05 8.65 12.47
C PRO A 332 -35.18 7.62 12.60
N PHE A 333 -34.82 6.34 12.51
CA PHE A 333 -35.81 5.26 12.57
C PHE A 333 -36.39 5.17 13.98
N PRO A 334 -37.73 5.12 14.15
CA PRO A 334 -38.36 5.12 15.46
C PRO A 334 -38.20 3.79 16.20
N GLY A 335 -38.60 3.74 17.48
CA GLY A 335 -38.73 2.48 18.22
C GLY A 335 -37.65 2.20 19.27
N GLY A 336 -36.79 3.18 19.59
CA GLY A 336 -35.87 3.10 20.73
C GLY A 336 -34.74 2.07 20.61
N TRP A 337 -34.56 1.47 19.43
CA TRP A 337 -33.44 0.55 19.15
C TRP A 337 -32.07 1.19 19.45
N ASN A 338 -31.97 2.51 19.29
CA ASN A 338 -30.80 3.32 19.58
C ASN A 338 -30.61 3.61 21.08
N ALA A 339 -31.36 2.97 21.98
CA ALA A 339 -31.07 2.92 23.41
C ALA A 339 -30.28 1.65 23.79
N ASN A 340 -30.14 0.68 22.89
CA ASN A 340 -29.45 -0.58 23.18
C ASN A 340 -27.95 -0.46 22.86
N VAL A 341 -27.11 -0.97 23.76
CA VAL A 341 -25.67 -1.20 23.56
C VAL A 341 -25.43 -2.71 23.63
N LEU A 342 -24.87 -3.28 22.57
CA LEU A 342 -24.57 -4.70 22.47
C LEU A 342 -23.07 -4.92 22.67
N LEU A 343 -22.70 -5.67 23.70
CA LEU A 343 -21.31 -6.02 24.00
C LEU A 343 -21.08 -7.48 23.65
N VAL A 344 -20.11 -7.73 22.79
CA VAL A 344 -19.67 -9.06 22.35
C VAL A 344 -18.23 -9.21 22.77
N ALA A 345 -17.91 -10.29 23.48
CA ALA A 345 -16.55 -10.53 23.95
C ALA A 345 -16.13 -11.98 23.78
N ASP A 346 -14.88 -12.13 23.38
CA ASP A 346 -14.17 -13.40 23.34
C ASP A 346 -13.77 -13.87 24.74
N ASP A 347 -13.27 -15.08 24.86
CA ASP A 347 -12.83 -15.64 26.15
C ASP A 347 -11.53 -15.02 26.67
N ALA A 348 -11.22 -15.22 27.95
CA ALA A 348 -10.02 -14.66 28.54
C ALA A 348 -8.79 -15.53 28.27
N ASP A 349 -7.68 -14.91 27.85
CA ASP A 349 -6.44 -15.60 27.50
C ASP A 349 -5.17 -14.83 27.93
N GLU A 350 -4.02 -15.15 27.33
CA GLU A 350 -2.75 -14.46 27.59
C GLU A 350 -2.75 -12.98 27.14
N ALA A 351 -3.64 -12.59 26.21
CA ALA A 351 -3.81 -11.21 25.76
C ALA A 351 -4.74 -10.39 26.69
N GLY A 352 -5.57 -11.05 27.51
CA GLY A 352 -6.31 -10.44 28.60
C GLY A 352 -7.72 -10.99 28.80
N ASP A 353 -8.49 -10.34 29.68
CA ASP A 353 -9.91 -10.65 29.90
C ASP A 353 -10.77 -9.64 29.12
N PHE A 354 -11.24 -10.04 27.94
CA PHE A 354 -12.02 -9.17 27.06
C PHE A 354 -13.40 -8.86 27.63
N ALA A 355 -14.05 -9.83 28.28
CA ALA A 355 -15.36 -9.64 28.90
C ALA A 355 -15.28 -8.63 30.07
N ALA A 356 -14.27 -8.74 30.93
CA ALA A 356 -14.06 -7.78 32.02
C ALA A 356 -13.72 -6.37 31.50
N SER A 357 -13.01 -6.27 30.37
CA SER A 357 -12.73 -5.00 29.70
C SER A 357 -14.03 -4.35 29.19
N SER A 358 -14.91 -5.12 28.57
CA SER A 358 -16.25 -4.68 28.15
C SER A 358 -17.13 -4.26 29.33
N GLU A 359 -17.09 -5.00 30.46
CA GLU A 359 -17.83 -4.61 31.67
C GLU A 359 -17.32 -3.29 32.27
N THR A 360 -16.01 -3.04 32.23
CA THR A 360 -15.42 -1.78 32.70
C THR A 360 -15.93 -0.60 31.87
N TYR A 361 -16.02 -0.77 30.54
CA TYR A 361 -16.59 0.22 29.64
C TYR A 361 -18.09 0.46 29.94
N ALA A 362 -18.88 -0.61 30.03
CA ALA A 362 -20.30 -0.52 30.37
C ALA A 362 -20.54 0.24 31.67
N ALA A 363 -19.85 -0.14 32.75
CA ALA A 363 -20.04 0.47 34.06
C ALA A 363 -19.61 1.95 34.11
N SER A 364 -18.62 2.33 33.30
CA SER A 364 -18.07 3.69 33.31
C SER A 364 -18.84 4.67 32.43
N TYR A 365 -19.36 4.21 31.28
CA TYR A 365 -19.85 5.09 30.23
C TYR A 365 -21.30 4.84 29.81
N VAL A 366 -21.86 3.66 30.05
CA VAL A 366 -23.24 3.35 29.66
C VAL A 366 -24.18 3.70 30.82
N THR A 367 -24.86 4.84 30.68
CA THR A 367 -25.80 5.37 31.67
C THR A 367 -27.21 5.42 31.12
N ALA A 368 -28.22 5.58 31.99
CA ALA A 368 -29.60 5.75 31.56
C ALA A 368 -29.72 6.90 30.54
N PRO A 369 -30.51 6.76 29.45
CA PRO A 369 -31.49 5.70 29.19
C PRO A 369 -30.94 4.45 28.47
N PHE A 370 -29.62 4.33 28.28
CA PHE A 370 -29.03 3.21 27.53
C PHE A 370 -29.06 1.90 28.32
N THR A 371 -29.26 0.78 27.63
CA THR A 371 -29.29 -0.57 28.21
C THR A 371 -28.28 -1.49 27.54
N VAL A 372 -27.59 -2.30 28.36
CA VAL A 372 -26.53 -3.21 27.90
C VAL A 372 -27.07 -4.62 27.69
N THR A 373 -26.83 -5.18 26.50
CA THR A 373 -27.01 -6.60 26.17
C THR A 373 -25.62 -7.25 26.00
N ARG A 374 -25.41 -8.45 26.54
CA ARG A 374 -24.10 -9.12 26.59
C ARG A 374 -24.11 -10.45 25.83
N ARG A 375 -23.05 -10.70 25.07
CA ARG A 375 -22.76 -11.94 24.33
C ARG A 375 -21.30 -12.30 24.55
N TYR A 376 -21.01 -12.93 25.68
CA TYR A 376 -19.64 -13.26 26.07
C TYR A 376 -19.43 -14.76 26.00
N CYS A 377 -18.25 -15.14 25.53
CA CYS A 377 -17.77 -16.49 25.72
C CYS A 377 -17.28 -16.69 27.16
N ALA A 378 -17.72 -17.76 27.80
CA ALA A 378 -17.33 -18.10 29.17
C ALA A 378 -15.95 -18.79 29.27
N GLY A 379 -15.36 -19.21 28.15
CA GLY A 379 -14.16 -20.06 28.17
C GLY A 379 -14.49 -21.54 28.40
N SER A 380 -13.61 -22.45 27.97
CA SER A 380 -13.65 -23.86 28.42
C SER A 380 -12.45 -24.19 29.33
N ALA A 381 -12.65 -25.08 30.31
CA ALA A 381 -11.58 -25.51 31.22
C ALA A 381 -10.51 -26.39 30.55
N ASP A 382 -10.79 -26.86 29.32
CA ASP A 382 -9.87 -27.65 28.52
C ASP A 382 -9.19 -26.72 27.52
N HIS A 383 -7.92 -26.38 27.77
CA HIS A 383 -7.08 -25.38 27.07
C HIS A 383 -6.85 -25.60 25.55
N LEU A 384 -7.81 -26.15 24.81
CA LEU A 384 -7.74 -26.44 23.37
C LEU A 384 -8.96 -25.92 22.58
N SER A 385 -9.96 -25.33 23.26
CA SER A 385 -11.08 -24.63 22.62
C SER A 385 -11.52 -23.45 23.48
N ASP A 386 -11.51 -22.27 22.88
CA ASP A 386 -11.83 -20.99 23.54
C ASP A 386 -13.31 -20.98 23.98
N CYS A 387 -14.23 -21.46 23.12
CA CYS A 387 -15.65 -21.68 23.48
C CYS A 387 -16.18 -23.05 23.05
N SER A 388 -17.19 -23.57 23.77
CA SER A 388 -17.89 -24.80 23.31
C SER A 388 -18.69 -24.52 22.04
N SER A 389 -18.78 -25.48 21.10
CA SER A 389 -19.55 -25.29 19.86
C SER A 389 -21.03 -24.94 20.10
N GLN A 390 -21.61 -25.42 21.20
CA GLN A 390 -22.97 -25.08 21.60
C GLN A 390 -23.08 -23.61 21.99
N GLU A 391 -22.12 -23.10 22.76
CA GLU A 391 -22.06 -21.69 23.17
C GLU A 391 -21.79 -20.77 21.98
N THR A 392 -20.82 -21.11 21.13
CA THR A 392 -20.55 -20.40 19.88
C THR A 392 -21.81 -20.25 19.02
N THR A 393 -22.56 -21.34 18.83
CA THR A 393 -23.82 -21.33 18.06
C THR A 393 -24.87 -20.43 18.71
N ALA A 394 -24.95 -20.45 20.04
CA ALA A 394 -25.88 -19.61 20.80
C ALA A 394 -25.51 -18.12 20.71
N ILE A 395 -24.22 -17.78 20.81
CA ILE A 395 -23.70 -16.42 20.67
C ILE A 395 -23.97 -15.90 19.25
N HIS A 396 -23.59 -16.64 18.21
CA HIS A 396 -23.82 -16.26 16.80
C HIS A 396 -25.31 -16.00 16.52
N THR A 397 -26.18 -16.95 16.89
CA THR A 397 -27.63 -16.83 16.70
C THR A 397 -28.20 -15.60 17.43
N ALA A 398 -27.78 -15.39 18.68
CA ALA A 398 -28.29 -14.30 19.49
C ALA A 398 -27.76 -12.94 19.01
N LEU A 399 -26.49 -12.87 18.55
CA LEU A 399 -25.87 -11.69 17.96
C LEU A 399 -26.63 -11.23 16.72
N LEU A 400 -26.88 -12.12 15.75
CA LEU A 400 -27.64 -11.76 14.55
C LEU A 400 -29.06 -11.31 14.89
N ALA A 401 -29.70 -11.94 15.89
CA ALA A 401 -31.02 -11.53 16.35
C ALA A 401 -31.02 -10.17 17.06
N ASP A 402 -30.00 -9.86 17.88
CA ASP A 402 -29.80 -8.53 18.49
C ASP A 402 -29.55 -7.47 17.43
N TRP A 403 -28.69 -7.77 16.45
CA TRP A 403 -28.39 -6.87 15.34
C TRP A 403 -29.66 -6.53 14.55
N GLY A 404 -30.48 -7.54 14.22
CA GLY A 404 -31.76 -7.34 13.55
C GLY A 404 -32.75 -6.48 14.36
N ARG A 405 -32.79 -6.65 15.69
CA ARG A 405 -33.58 -5.78 16.60
C ARG A 405 -33.07 -4.34 16.64
N GLY A 406 -31.78 -4.14 16.41
CA GLY A 406 -31.11 -2.85 16.37
C GLY A 406 -30.48 -2.44 17.71
N ALA A 407 -29.28 -1.89 17.61
CA ALA A 407 -28.51 -1.29 18.69
C ALA A 407 -27.90 0.04 18.23
N LEU A 408 -27.67 0.98 19.15
CA LEU A 408 -26.90 2.19 18.85
C LEU A 408 -25.43 1.85 18.63
N LEU A 409 -24.89 1.04 19.53
CA LEU A 409 -23.51 0.62 19.56
C LEU A 409 -23.45 -0.90 19.67
N VAL A 410 -22.67 -1.53 18.81
CA VAL A 410 -22.16 -2.88 18.97
C VAL A 410 -20.68 -2.73 19.28
N GLN A 411 -20.18 -3.38 20.32
CA GLN A 411 -18.75 -3.42 20.63
C GLN A 411 -18.32 -4.87 20.58
N PHE A 412 -17.26 -5.17 19.82
CA PHE A 412 -16.56 -6.44 19.91
C PHE A 412 -15.20 -6.24 20.59
N THR A 413 -14.87 -7.08 21.56
CA THR A 413 -13.54 -7.14 22.19
C THR A 413 -13.05 -8.58 22.17
N GLY A 414 -11.93 -8.84 21.50
CA GLY A 414 -11.41 -10.20 21.37
C GLY A 414 -10.49 -10.38 20.17
N HIS A 415 -10.14 -11.64 19.89
CA HIS A 415 -9.37 -11.97 18.71
C HIS A 415 -10.20 -11.82 17.44
N SER A 416 -9.54 -11.51 16.33
CA SER A 416 -10.23 -11.41 15.04
C SER A 416 -9.29 -11.68 13.88
N SER A 417 -9.89 -11.90 12.72
CA SER A 417 -9.21 -11.76 11.44
C SER A 417 -10.03 -10.83 10.55
N TRP A 418 -9.49 -10.48 9.38
CA TRP A 418 -10.15 -9.55 8.45
C TRP A 418 -11.56 -9.97 8.01
N GLN A 419 -11.95 -11.25 8.21
CA GLN A 419 -13.25 -11.79 7.81
C GLN A 419 -14.18 -12.15 8.98
N GLN A 420 -13.71 -12.15 10.23
CA GLN A 420 -14.50 -12.69 11.35
C GLN A 420 -14.09 -12.18 12.73
N TRP A 421 -15.03 -12.25 13.67
CA TRP A 421 -14.83 -12.05 15.11
C TRP A 421 -14.69 -13.38 15.85
N ALA A 422 -13.68 -13.49 16.71
CA ALA A 422 -13.22 -14.69 17.41
C ALA A 422 -12.79 -15.83 16.47
N ALA A 423 -12.01 -16.80 16.96
CA ALA A 423 -11.69 -18.02 16.20
C ALA A 423 -12.97 -18.83 15.89
N GLU A 424 -13.92 -18.73 16.81
CA GLU A 424 -15.23 -19.35 16.89
C GLU A 424 -16.22 -18.84 15.84
N ARG A 425 -15.90 -17.73 15.15
CA ARG A 425 -16.77 -17.09 14.15
C ARG A 425 -18.09 -16.60 14.74
N PHE A 426 -18.05 -15.78 15.80
CA PHE A 426 -19.26 -15.16 16.34
C PHE A 426 -20.00 -14.31 15.29
N PHE A 427 -19.24 -13.70 14.38
CA PHE A 427 -19.75 -12.99 13.21
C PHE A 427 -18.76 -13.17 12.05
N HIS A 428 -19.25 -13.41 10.84
CA HIS A 428 -18.46 -13.58 9.63
C HIS A 428 -19.02 -12.74 8.47
N LEU A 429 -18.18 -12.40 7.48
CA LEU A 429 -18.63 -11.69 6.26
C LEU A 429 -19.80 -12.39 5.53
N ASP A 430 -19.91 -13.71 5.65
CA ASP A 430 -20.99 -14.50 5.05
C ASP A 430 -22.35 -14.28 5.75
N ASP A 431 -22.37 -13.68 6.94
CA ASP A 431 -23.58 -13.33 7.67
C ASP A 431 -24.19 -12.00 7.16
N LEU A 432 -23.41 -11.16 6.46
CA LEU A 432 -23.86 -9.84 5.98
C LEU A 432 -25.16 -9.89 5.16
N PRO A 433 -25.37 -10.84 4.21
CA PRO A 433 -26.61 -10.93 3.47
C PRO A 433 -27.83 -11.32 4.31
N ALA A 434 -27.61 -11.89 5.50
CA ALA A 434 -28.67 -12.32 6.41
C ALA A 434 -29.06 -11.24 7.45
N LEU A 435 -28.34 -10.10 7.49
CA LEU A 435 -28.67 -9.00 8.39
C LEU A 435 -30.01 -8.35 8.00
N ASP A 436 -30.99 -8.46 8.89
CA ASP A 436 -32.34 -7.88 8.75
C ASP A 436 -32.55 -6.76 9.77
N ASN A 437 -31.74 -5.71 9.67
CA ASN A 437 -31.78 -4.55 10.57
C ASN A 437 -32.46 -3.32 9.95
N ASP A 438 -32.97 -3.41 8.72
CA ASP A 438 -33.63 -2.32 7.99
C ASP A 438 -32.78 -1.03 8.07
N ARG A 439 -33.28 0.02 8.74
CA ARG A 439 -32.57 1.30 8.96
C ARG A 439 -31.98 1.46 10.37
N ARG A 440 -31.97 0.39 11.16
CA ARG A 440 -31.39 0.35 12.51
C ARG A 440 -29.90 0.02 12.39
N LEU A 441 -29.12 1.04 12.03
CA LEU A 441 -27.70 0.91 11.72
C LEU A 441 -26.85 1.18 12.98
N PRO A 442 -26.25 0.17 13.62
CA PRO A 442 -25.36 0.41 14.75
C PRO A 442 -24.05 1.10 14.29
N LEU A 443 -23.46 1.87 15.20
CA LEU A 443 -22.01 2.03 15.22
C LEU A 443 -21.41 0.73 15.74
N VAL A 444 -20.35 0.22 15.10
CA VAL A 444 -19.70 -1.05 15.43
C VAL A 444 -18.25 -0.80 15.79
#